data_AF-A0AAD7RD79-F1
#
_entry.id   AF-A0AAD7RD79-F1
#
_cell.length_a   1.000
_cell.length_b   1.000
_cell.length_c   1.000
_cell.angle_alpha   90.00
_cell.angle_beta   90.00
_cell.angle_gamma   90.00
#
_symmetry.space_group_name_H-M   'P 1'
#
loop_
_entity.id
_entity.type
_entity.pdbx_description
1 polymer ?
#
loop_
_entity_poly.entity_id
_entity_poly.type
_entity_poly.pdbx_seq_one_letter_code
_entity_poly.pdbx_strand_id
1 'polypeptide(L)'
;MAGCTISPLAFTMAMEVIIRASKWVVGGERLQSGQRLPPIRAYMDDMTTLTSSIACTKHLLGKLQANITWARMKFKPSKSRSISIVKGKLVDQRFYIKDTPIPLVSELPVKSLGRWYNASLKDSDQCDQLREETIKGLVSIDKTLLPGKLKLWCLQFGLLPRLMWPLMVYEIPMTKVEKLERTVSSYIKKWLGLPRCLSNIGLYGHGALELPVSSLTEEYKCTKVRLNMILTESQDGMI
;
A
#
# COMPACT_ATOMS: atom_id res chain seq x y z
N MET A 1 9.69 -11.18 23.88
CA MET A 1 9.44 -9.78 24.28
C MET A 1 9.93 -8.90 23.13
N ALA A 2 9.02 -8.38 22.32
CA ALA A 2 9.33 -7.39 21.28
C ALA A 2 8.98 -6.00 21.84
N GLY A 3 9.77 -4.97 21.55
CA GLY A 3 9.53 -3.60 22.06
C GLY A 3 10.76 -2.82 22.53
N CYS A 4 11.97 -3.38 22.43
CA CYS A 4 13.19 -2.59 22.65
C CYS A 4 13.36 -1.56 21.54
N THR A 5 13.59 -0.29 21.90
CA THR A 5 13.74 0.83 20.95
C THR A 5 14.90 0.66 19.97
N ILE A 6 15.97 -0.03 20.36
CA ILE A 6 17.15 -0.29 19.52
C ILE A 6 16.92 -1.47 18.56
N SER A 7 15.98 -2.37 18.88
CA SER A 7 15.81 -3.62 18.12
C SER A 7 15.50 -3.44 16.63
N PRO A 8 14.65 -2.47 16.18
CA PRO A 8 14.41 -2.27 14.75
C PRO A 8 15.66 -1.78 14.02
N LEU A 9 16.47 -0.93 14.66
CA LEU A 9 17.70 -0.42 14.06
C LEU A 9 18.74 -1.53 13.92
N ALA A 10 18.98 -2.30 14.99
CA ALA A 10 19.90 -3.44 14.96
C ALA A 10 19.48 -4.48 13.91
N PHE A 11 18.17 -4.75 13.81
CA PHE A 11 17.63 -5.65 12.79
C PHE A 11 17.87 -5.11 11.38
N THR A 12 17.59 -3.82 11.14
CA THR A 12 17.79 -3.18 9.83
C THR A 12 19.27 -3.21 9.42
N MET A 13 20.19 -2.93 10.35
CA MET A 13 21.63 -2.99 10.09
C MET A 13 22.07 -4.42 9.72
N ALA A 14 21.61 -5.42 10.47
CA ALA A 14 21.92 -6.82 10.18
C ALA A 14 21.36 -7.28 8.83
N MET A 15 20.12 -6.91 8.51
CA MET A 15 19.50 -7.21 7.22
C MET A 15 20.22 -6.51 6.06
N GLU A 16 20.65 -5.27 6.23
CA GLU A 16 21.37 -4.54 5.18
C GLU A 16 22.69 -5.21 4.79
N VAL A 17 23.42 -5.79 5.76
CA VAL A 17 24.64 -6.58 5.48
C VAL A 17 24.31 -7.78 4.57
N ILE A 18 23.24 -8.52 4.90
CA ILE A 18 22.80 -9.70 4.13
C ILE A 18 22.34 -9.29 2.73
N ILE A 19 21.59 -8.19 2.64
CA ILE A 19 21.08 -7.65 1.39
C ILE A 19 22.24 -7.22 0.50
N ARG A 20 23.21 -6.46 1.02
CA ARG A 20 24.41 -6.05 0.27
C ARG A 20 25.19 -7.26 -0.23
N ALA A 21 25.45 -8.25 0.62
CA ALA A 21 26.16 -9.47 0.23
C ALA A 21 25.44 -10.30 -0.85
N SER A 22 24.13 -10.08 -1.05
CA SER A 22 23.31 -10.77 -2.05
C SER A 22 23.12 -9.95 -3.33
N LYS A 23 23.12 -8.61 -3.23
CA LYS A 23 22.85 -7.67 -4.35
C LYS A 23 23.88 -7.76 -5.47
N TRP A 24 25.16 -8.06 -5.19
CA TRP A 24 26.23 -8.08 -6.20
C TRP A 24 26.10 -9.18 -7.26
N VAL A 25 25.21 -10.15 -7.03
CA VAL A 25 25.09 -11.35 -7.86
C VAL A 25 24.28 -11.11 -9.13
N VAL A 26 23.39 -10.12 -9.11
CA VAL A 26 22.56 -9.74 -10.27
C VAL A 26 22.39 -8.24 -10.29
N GLY A 27 22.29 -7.64 -11.47
CA GLY A 27 22.22 -6.19 -11.54
C GLY A 27 20.81 -5.58 -11.39
N GLY A 28 19.74 -6.36 -11.22
CA GLY A 28 18.37 -5.84 -11.12
C GLY A 28 17.72 -5.55 -12.49
N GLU A 29 16.66 -4.74 -12.49
CA GLU A 29 15.79 -4.51 -13.65
C GLU A 29 15.98 -3.11 -14.25
N ARG A 30 15.94 -2.97 -15.58
CA ARG A 30 16.07 -1.67 -16.25
C ARG A 30 14.71 -1.19 -16.77
N LEU A 31 14.31 -0.01 -16.35
CA LEU A 31 13.08 0.64 -16.80
C LEU A 31 13.27 1.26 -18.19
N GLN A 32 12.14 1.54 -18.86
CA GLN A 32 12.13 2.24 -20.14
C GLN A 32 12.71 3.66 -20.05
N SER A 33 12.60 4.31 -18.89
CA SER A 33 13.24 5.60 -18.60
C SER A 33 14.77 5.53 -18.55
N GLY A 34 15.36 4.35 -18.69
CA GLY A 34 16.80 4.11 -18.59
C GLY A 34 17.30 3.83 -17.18
N GLN A 35 16.47 4.09 -16.16
CA GLN A 35 16.77 3.87 -14.75
C GLN A 35 16.88 2.38 -14.41
N ARG A 36 17.72 2.05 -13.42
CA ARG A 36 17.93 0.67 -12.96
C ARG A 36 17.39 0.48 -11.55
N LEU A 37 16.39 -0.40 -11.41
CA LEU A 37 15.86 -0.80 -10.11
C LEU A 37 16.79 -1.83 -9.46
N PRO A 38 17.07 -1.70 -8.14
CA PRO A 38 17.88 -2.67 -7.44
C PRO A 38 17.19 -4.04 -7.41
N PRO A 39 17.96 -5.14 -7.45
CA PRO A 39 17.42 -6.49 -7.49
C PRO A 39 16.70 -6.93 -6.22
N ILE A 40 16.99 -6.26 -5.09
CA ILE A 40 16.40 -6.54 -3.78
C ILE A 40 15.94 -5.21 -3.20
N ARG A 41 14.66 -5.16 -2.81
CA ARG A 41 14.06 -4.14 -1.96
C ARG A 41 13.58 -4.81 -0.68
N ALA A 42 13.74 -4.15 0.46
CA ALA A 42 13.38 -4.72 1.74
C ALA A 42 12.71 -3.67 2.63
N TYR A 43 11.72 -4.12 3.39
CA TYR A 43 11.15 -3.38 4.50
C TYR A 43 11.07 -4.33 5.68
N MET A 44 11.96 -4.15 6.65
CA MET A 44 12.16 -5.12 7.74
C MET A 44 12.39 -6.53 7.17
N ASP A 45 11.58 -7.52 7.55
CA ASP A 45 11.69 -8.91 7.11
C ASP A 45 11.07 -9.17 5.73
N ASP A 46 10.22 -8.26 5.25
CA ASP A 46 9.60 -8.35 3.93
C ASP A 46 10.61 -7.95 2.84
N MET A 47 11.05 -8.93 2.06
CA MET A 47 11.94 -8.72 0.91
C MET A 47 11.21 -8.97 -0.41
N THR A 48 11.38 -8.05 -1.34
CA THR A 48 10.91 -8.13 -2.73
C THR A 48 12.11 -8.24 -3.66
N THR A 49 12.15 -9.28 -4.48
CA THR A 49 13.18 -9.47 -5.49
C THR A 49 12.62 -9.15 -6.88
N LEU A 50 13.36 -8.37 -7.66
CA LEU A 50 12.97 -7.92 -9.01
C LEU A 50 14.13 -8.18 -9.98
N THR A 51 13.90 -9.00 -10.99
CA THR A 51 14.94 -9.43 -11.95
C THR A 51 14.34 -9.67 -13.33
N SER A 52 15.16 -9.50 -14.36
CA SER A 52 14.74 -9.59 -15.77
C SER A 52 14.58 -11.01 -16.30
N SER A 53 15.29 -11.99 -15.73
CA SER A 53 15.31 -13.36 -16.23
C SER A 53 15.14 -14.38 -15.12
N ILE A 54 14.56 -15.52 -15.47
CA ILE A 54 14.35 -16.68 -14.58
C ILE A 54 15.68 -17.16 -14.00
N ALA A 55 16.75 -17.17 -14.81
CA ALA A 55 18.08 -17.58 -14.39
C ALA A 55 18.64 -16.64 -13.32
N CYS A 56 18.50 -15.31 -13.51
CA CYS A 56 18.89 -14.32 -12.52
C CYS A 56 18.10 -14.47 -11.22
N THR A 57 16.79 -14.70 -11.29
CA THR A 57 15.97 -14.92 -10.09
C THR A 57 16.43 -16.14 -9.31
N LYS A 58 16.65 -17.29 -9.99
CA LYS A 58 17.13 -18.52 -9.36
C LYS A 58 18.50 -18.32 -8.70
N HIS A 59 19.41 -17.63 -9.39
CA HIS A 59 20.75 -17.35 -8.86
C HIS A 59 20.70 -16.43 -7.63
N LEU A 60 19.90 -15.37 -7.69
CA LEU A 60 19.68 -14.45 -6.57
C LEU A 60 19.05 -15.15 -5.36
N LEU A 61 18.01 -15.96 -5.57
CA LEU A 61 17.36 -16.73 -4.51
C LEU A 61 18.32 -17.72 -3.86
N GLY A 62 19.17 -18.38 -4.66
CA GLY A 62 20.22 -19.27 -4.15
C GLY A 62 21.22 -18.54 -3.24
N LYS A 63 21.70 -17.37 -3.68
CA LYS A 63 22.62 -16.56 -2.86
C LYS A 63 21.95 -16.06 -1.58
N LEU A 64 20.72 -15.54 -1.70
CA LEU A 64 19.93 -15.09 -0.55
C LEU A 64 19.72 -16.21 0.46
N GLN A 65 19.38 -17.41 -0.01
CA GLN A 65 19.21 -18.57 0.86
C GLN A 65 20.51 -18.93 1.60
N ALA A 66 21.67 -18.90 0.92
CA ALA A 66 22.96 -19.16 1.55
C ALA A 66 23.27 -18.13 2.64
N ASN A 67 23.11 -16.84 2.35
CA ASN A 67 23.41 -15.75 3.29
C ASN A 67 22.44 -15.74 4.49
N ILE A 68 21.15 -15.98 4.26
CA ILE A 68 20.14 -16.08 5.32
C ILE A 68 20.40 -17.30 6.23
N THR A 69 20.80 -18.43 5.65
CA THR A 69 21.18 -19.62 6.41
C THR A 69 22.44 -19.37 7.24
N TRP A 70 23.44 -18.70 6.68
CA TRP A 70 24.65 -18.29 7.40
C TRP A 70 24.31 -17.40 8.60
N ALA A 71 23.38 -16.47 8.43
CA ALA A 71 22.85 -15.61 9.50
C ALA A 71 21.92 -16.35 10.49
N ARG A 72 21.78 -17.68 10.38
CA ARG A 72 20.91 -18.53 11.22
C ARG A 72 19.42 -18.15 11.15
N MET A 73 19.00 -17.60 10.01
CA MET A 73 17.61 -17.24 9.72
C MET A 73 17.02 -18.20 8.67
N LYS A 74 15.70 -18.15 8.49
CA LYS A 74 14.98 -19.00 7.55
C LYS A 74 13.84 -18.25 6.88
N PHE A 75 13.76 -18.35 5.56
CA PHE A 75 12.57 -17.93 4.83
C PHE A 75 11.37 -18.84 5.11
N LYS A 76 10.17 -18.27 5.05
CA LYS A 76 8.91 -19.02 5.15
C LYS A 76 8.24 -19.05 3.78
N PRO A 77 8.44 -20.11 2.96
CA PRO A 77 7.90 -20.18 1.59
C PRO A 77 6.38 -20.00 1.54
N SER A 78 5.65 -20.47 2.57
CA SER A 78 4.20 -20.31 2.66
C SER A 78 3.74 -18.84 2.77
N LYS A 79 4.62 -17.92 3.18
CA LYS A 79 4.38 -16.46 3.21
C LYS A 79 4.93 -15.74 1.98
N SER A 80 5.86 -16.34 1.26
CA SER A 80 6.43 -15.79 0.04
C SER A 80 5.49 -16.01 -1.14
N ARG A 81 5.49 -15.09 -2.12
CA ARG A 81 4.84 -15.31 -3.42
C ARG A 81 5.76 -14.99 -4.56
N SER A 82 5.51 -15.62 -5.68
CA SER A 82 6.20 -15.32 -6.93
C SER A 82 5.22 -14.86 -8.00
N ILE A 83 5.70 -13.95 -8.83
CA ILE A 83 5.00 -13.44 -10.00
C ILE A 83 5.99 -13.39 -11.16
N SER A 84 5.57 -13.86 -12.33
CA SER A 84 6.39 -13.82 -13.54
C SER A 84 5.54 -13.28 -14.69
N ILE A 85 6.03 -12.23 -15.34
CA ILE A 85 5.30 -11.53 -16.39
C ILE A 85 6.14 -11.56 -17.66
N VAL A 86 5.59 -12.11 -18.74
CA VAL A 86 6.23 -12.16 -20.05
C VAL A 86 5.29 -11.51 -21.07
N LYS A 87 5.75 -10.45 -21.74
CA LYS A 87 4.95 -9.70 -22.73
C LYS A 87 3.57 -9.28 -22.18
N GLY A 88 3.53 -8.82 -20.92
CA GLY A 88 2.31 -8.38 -20.25
C GLY A 88 1.36 -9.49 -19.80
N LYS A 89 1.72 -10.76 -19.97
CA LYS A 89 0.92 -11.91 -19.51
C LYS A 89 1.59 -12.58 -18.32
N LEU A 90 0.76 -13.01 -17.36
CA LEU A 90 1.22 -13.82 -16.24
C LEU A 90 1.62 -15.21 -16.75
N VAL A 91 2.81 -15.66 -16.36
CA VAL A 91 3.34 -16.99 -16.68
C VAL A 91 3.42 -17.81 -15.41
N ASP A 92 3.00 -19.07 -15.50
CA ASP A 92 3.18 -20.07 -14.44
C ASP A 92 4.65 -20.51 -14.38
N GLN A 93 5.47 -19.70 -13.70
CA GLN A 93 6.87 -20.01 -13.42
C GLN A 93 7.05 -20.14 -11.91
N ARG A 94 7.36 -21.36 -11.47
CA ARG A 94 7.62 -21.65 -10.06
C ARG A 94 9.08 -21.44 -9.70
N PHE A 95 9.27 -20.85 -8.52
CA PHE A 95 10.58 -20.71 -7.87
C PHE A 95 10.59 -21.51 -6.58
N TYR A 96 11.79 -21.84 -6.12
CA TYR A 96 11.98 -22.72 -4.97
C TYR A 96 12.91 -22.05 -3.98
N ILE A 97 12.61 -22.24 -2.70
CA ILE A 97 13.49 -21.91 -1.58
C ILE A 97 13.88 -23.23 -0.95
N LYS A 98 15.14 -23.64 -1.13
CA LYS A 98 15.57 -25.04 -0.94
C LYS A 98 14.72 -25.94 -1.85
N ASP A 99 13.98 -26.88 -1.27
CA ASP A 99 13.12 -27.83 -1.99
C ASP A 99 11.63 -27.50 -1.89
N THR A 100 11.28 -26.37 -1.25
CA THR A 100 9.89 -25.96 -1.09
C THR A 100 9.49 -24.96 -2.19
N PRO A 101 8.43 -25.23 -2.97
CA PRO A 101 7.95 -24.30 -3.97
C PRO A 101 7.36 -23.04 -3.33
N ILE A 102 7.64 -21.88 -3.92
CA ILE A 102 6.98 -20.62 -3.59
C ILE A 102 5.64 -20.58 -4.33
N PRO A 103 4.51 -20.42 -3.63
CA PRO A 103 3.20 -20.31 -4.28
C PRO A 103 3.13 -19.11 -5.23
N LEU A 104 2.33 -19.22 -6.28
CA LEU A 104 2.11 -18.13 -7.22
C LEU A 104 1.09 -17.13 -6.65
N VAL A 105 1.22 -15.87 -7.06
CA VAL A 105 0.18 -14.84 -6.75
C VAL A 105 -1.18 -15.21 -7.35
N SER A 106 -1.20 -15.97 -8.45
CA SER A 106 -2.44 -16.45 -9.07
C SER A 106 -3.17 -17.50 -8.24
N GLU A 107 -2.43 -18.35 -7.54
CA GLU A 107 -3.00 -19.39 -6.67
C GLU A 107 -3.40 -18.81 -5.31
N LEU A 108 -2.51 -17.99 -4.74
CA LEU A 108 -2.68 -17.40 -3.41
C LEU A 108 -2.31 -15.91 -3.47
N PRO A 109 -3.30 -15.01 -3.50
CA PRO A 109 -3.09 -13.57 -3.39
C PRO A 109 -2.26 -13.20 -2.16
N VAL A 110 -1.52 -12.09 -2.24
CA VAL A 110 -0.68 -11.60 -1.15
C VAL A 110 -0.87 -10.12 -0.91
N LYS A 111 -0.84 -9.74 0.37
CA LYS A 111 -0.79 -8.35 0.79
C LYS A 111 0.66 -7.99 1.09
N SER A 112 1.21 -7.00 0.38
CA SER A 112 2.56 -6.46 0.61
C SER A 112 2.47 -4.97 0.85
N LEU A 113 3.02 -4.49 1.97
CA LEU A 113 3.00 -3.09 2.42
C LEU A 113 1.61 -2.43 2.30
N GLY A 114 0.56 -3.16 2.66
CA GLY A 114 -0.82 -2.65 2.61
C GLY A 114 -1.54 -2.83 1.27
N ARG A 115 -0.83 -3.15 0.19
CA ARG A 115 -1.40 -3.39 -1.15
C ARG A 115 -1.64 -4.87 -1.42
N TRP A 116 -2.81 -5.21 -1.94
CA TRP A 116 -3.12 -6.56 -2.42
C TRP A 116 -2.63 -6.78 -3.85
N TYR A 117 -2.05 -7.95 -4.10
CA TYR A 117 -1.66 -8.46 -5.41
C TYR A 117 -2.40 -9.77 -5.68
N ASN A 118 -3.07 -9.85 -6.82
CA ASN A 118 -3.82 -11.02 -7.30
C ASN A 118 -3.55 -11.27 -8.79
N ALA A 119 -4.11 -12.34 -9.36
CA ALA A 119 -3.94 -12.69 -10.78
C ALA A 119 -4.40 -11.59 -11.76
N SER A 120 -5.40 -10.80 -11.38
CA SER A 120 -5.99 -9.76 -12.22
C SER A 120 -5.05 -8.57 -12.40
N LEU A 121 -4.18 -8.30 -11.41
CA LEU A 121 -3.33 -7.11 -11.32
C LEU A 121 -4.11 -5.79 -11.49
N LYS A 122 -5.41 -5.82 -11.17
CA LYS A 122 -6.31 -4.67 -11.19
C LYS A 122 -6.71 -4.29 -9.78
N ASP A 123 -6.87 -2.99 -9.56
CA ASP A 123 -7.31 -2.42 -8.29
C ASP A 123 -8.84 -2.32 -8.16
N SER A 124 -9.61 -2.90 -9.09
CA SER A 124 -11.09 -2.80 -9.12
C SER A 124 -11.73 -3.28 -7.83
N ASP A 125 -11.31 -4.45 -7.36
CA ASP A 125 -11.90 -5.12 -6.20
C ASP A 125 -11.58 -4.32 -4.92
N GLN A 126 -10.41 -3.69 -4.88
CA GLN A 126 -9.94 -2.87 -3.77
C GLN A 126 -10.71 -1.54 -3.69
N CYS A 127 -11.10 -0.97 -4.84
CA CYS A 127 -11.99 0.18 -4.86
C CYS A 127 -13.36 -0.13 -4.22
N ASP A 128 -13.88 -1.32 -4.51
CA ASP A 128 -15.21 -1.72 -4.02
C ASP A 128 -15.14 -2.09 -2.54
N GLN A 129 -14.08 -2.76 -2.10
CA GLN A 129 -13.78 -2.98 -0.69
C GLN A 129 -13.65 -1.66 0.09
N LEU A 130 -12.90 -0.68 -0.43
CA LEU A 130 -12.76 0.64 0.20
C LEU A 130 -14.12 1.33 0.39
N ARG A 131 -15.00 1.20 -0.61
CA ARG A 131 -16.37 1.73 -0.51
C ARG A 131 -17.15 1.06 0.60
N GLU A 132 -17.10 -0.26 0.69
CA GLU A 132 -17.76 -0.99 1.78
C GLU A 132 -17.22 -0.60 3.15
N GLU A 133 -15.89 -0.52 3.30
CA GLU A 133 -15.24 -0.13 4.55
C GLU A 133 -15.61 1.30 4.96
N THR A 134 -15.68 2.21 4.00
CA THR A 134 -16.14 3.59 4.22
C THR A 134 -17.58 3.60 4.72
N ILE A 135 -18.49 2.88 4.06
CA ILE A 135 -19.90 2.81 4.47
C ILE A 135 -20.04 2.15 5.85
N LYS A 136 -19.35 1.04 6.09
CA LYS A 136 -19.35 0.35 7.39
C LYS A 136 -18.85 1.28 8.50
N GLY A 137 -17.79 2.05 8.25
CA GLY A 137 -17.26 3.05 9.18
C GLY A 137 -18.27 4.17 9.48
N LEU A 138 -18.89 4.74 8.44
CA LEU A 138 -19.91 5.79 8.59
C LEU A 138 -21.13 5.29 9.37
N VAL A 139 -21.64 4.10 9.05
CA VAL A 139 -22.76 3.47 9.76
C VAL A 139 -22.41 3.22 11.23
N SER A 140 -21.18 2.76 11.51
CA SER A 140 -20.72 2.57 12.88
C SER A 140 -20.71 3.87 13.68
N ILE A 141 -20.25 4.97 13.08
CA ILE A 141 -20.26 6.30 13.71
C ILE A 141 -21.70 6.79 13.90
N ASP A 142 -22.56 6.63 12.90
CA ASP A 142 -23.96 7.07 12.93
C ASP A 142 -24.76 6.40 14.05
N LYS A 143 -24.51 5.11 14.30
CA LYS A 143 -25.14 4.32 15.36
C LYS A 143 -24.72 4.71 16.78
N THR A 144 -23.65 5.49 16.94
CA THR A 144 -23.25 5.96 18.28
C THR A 144 -24.26 6.98 18.83
N LEU A 145 -24.39 7.03 20.15
CA LEU A 145 -25.22 8.03 20.85
C LEU A 145 -24.50 9.40 20.99
N LEU A 146 -23.43 9.62 20.23
CA LEU A 146 -22.65 10.84 20.28
C LEU A 146 -23.42 12.02 19.64
N PRO A 147 -23.26 13.25 20.17
CA PRO A 147 -23.67 14.47 19.48
C PRO A 147 -23.05 14.58 18.09
N GLY A 148 -23.73 15.25 17.16
CA GLY A 148 -23.30 15.38 15.77
C GLY A 148 -21.87 15.92 15.59
N LYS A 149 -21.48 16.90 16.42
CA LYS A 149 -20.11 17.46 16.42
C LYS A 149 -19.04 16.40 16.77
N LEU A 150 -19.33 15.50 17.71
CA LEU A 150 -18.40 14.43 18.08
C LEU A 150 -18.36 13.30 17.04
N LYS A 151 -19.49 13.01 16.37
CA LYS A 151 -19.51 12.12 15.21
C LYS A 151 -18.63 12.64 14.08
N LEU A 152 -18.69 13.95 13.83
CA LEU A 152 -17.82 14.63 12.87
C LEU A 152 -16.35 14.51 13.25
N TRP A 153 -16.02 14.68 14.53
CA TRP A 153 -14.67 14.49 15.03
C TRP A 153 -14.17 13.05 14.79
N CYS A 154 -15.00 12.03 15.06
CA CYS A 154 -14.68 10.64 14.76
C CYS A 154 -14.45 10.38 13.27
N LEU A 155 -15.20 11.05 12.39
CA LEU A 155 -14.97 10.99 10.96
C LEU A 155 -13.61 11.60 10.60
N GLN A 156 -13.35 12.84 11.03
CA GLN A 156 -12.16 13.61 10.65
C GLN A 156 -10.86 13.01 11.17
N PHE A 157 -10.84 12.54 12.42
CA PHE A 157 -9.61 12.07 13.09
C PHE A 157 -9.54 10.55 13.28
N GLY A 158 -10.65 9.84 13.04
CA GLY A 158 -10.72 8.39 13.18
C GLY A 158 -10.82 7.68 11.84
N LEU A 159 -11.90 7.93 11.11
CA LEU A 159 -12.17 7.22 9.85
C LEU A 159 -11.32 7.75 8.70
N LEU A 160 -11.23 9.07 8.52
CA LEU A 160 -10.52 9.67 7.39
C LEU A 160 -9.03 9.25 7.32
N PRO A 161 -8.23 9.28 8.41
CA PRO A 161 -6.84 8.83 8.36
C PRO A 161 -6.70 7.36 7.98
N ARG A 162 -7.67 6.50 8.34
CA ARG A 162 -7.69 5.09 7.93
C ARG A 162 -7.95 4.93 6.44
N LEU A 163 -8.78 5.79 5.85
CA LEU A 163 -9.08 5.79 4.42
C LEU A 163 -7.93 6.38 3.58
N MET A 164 -7.12 7.28 4.16
CA MET A 164 -6.02 7.93 3.45
C MET A 164 -5.00 6.93 2.89
N TRP A 165 -4.66 5.89 3.64
CA TRP A 165 -3.67 4.90 3.19
C TRP A 165 -4.13 4.11 1.94
N PRO A 166 -5.32 3.47 1.93
CA PRO A 166 -5.86 2.85 0.71
C PRO A 166 -5.97 3.83 -0.48
N LEU A 167 -6.40 5.07 -0.22
CA LEU A 167 -6.51 6.11 -1.24
C LEU A 167 -5.15 6.50 -1.83
N MET A 168 -4.09 6.51 -1.01
CA MET A 168 -2.72 6.74 -1.46
C MET A 168 -2.22 5.59 -2.35
N VAL A 169 -2.39 4.35 -1.88
CA VAL A 169 -1.75 3.16 -2.46
C VAL A 169 -2.42 2.68 -3.75
N TYR A 170 -3.76 2.72 -3.83
CA TYR A 170 -4.50 2.19 -4.98
C TYR A 170 -4.79 3.24 -6.03
N GLU A 171 -4.84 2.83 -7.30
CA GLU A 171 -5.30 3.71 -8.38
C GLU A 171 -6.82 3.68 -8.47
N ILE A 172 -7.45 4.72 -7.92
CA ILE A 172 -8.90 4.82 -7.83
C ILE A 172 -9.37 5.89 -8.82
N PRO A 173 -10.31 5.57 -9.73
CA PRO A 173 -10.90 6.56 -10.61
C PRO A 173 -11.54 7.69 -9.80
N MET A 174 -11.30 8.94 -10.23
CA MET A 174 -11.83 10.13 -9.56
C MET A 174 -13.35 10.08 -9.34
N THR A 175 -14.08 9.56 -10.33
CA THR A 175 -15.53 9.38 -10.27
C THR A 175 -15.99 8.46 -9.14
N LYS A 176 -15.17 7.48 -8.71
CA LYS A 176 -15.46 6.65 -7.54
C LYS A 176 -15.24 7.43 -6.24
N VAL A 177 -14.18 8.24 -6.15
CA VAL A 177 -13.91 9.08 -4.98
C VAL A 177 -15.00 10.12 -4.76
N GLU A 178 -15.45 10.80 -5.82
CA GLU A 178 -16.56 11.76 -5.74
C GLU A 178 -17.87 11.11 -5.26
N LYS A 179 -18.15 9.87 -5.66
CA LYS A 179 -19.31 9.11 -5.17
C LYS A 179 -19.19 8.78 -3.68
N LEU A 180 -17.98 8.46 -3.21
CA LEU A 180 -17.71 8.27 -1.78
C LEU A 180 -17.90 9.57 -1.00
N GLU A 181 -17.37 10.68 -1.51
CA GLU A 181 -17.56 11.99 -0.88
C GLU A 181 -19.04 12.33 -0.75
N ARG A 182 -19.85 12.18 -1.81
CA ARG A 182 -21.31 12.42 -1.72
C ARG A 182 -21.97 11.62 -0.60
N THR A 183 -21.53 10.38 -0.39
CA THR A 183 -22.01 9.53 0.70
C THR A 183 -21.59 10.11 2.05
N VAL A 184 -20.30 10.45 2.20
CA VAL A 184 -19.77 11.08 3.42
C VAL A 184 -20.48 12.40 3.72
N SER A 185 -20.64 13.30 2.75
CA SER A 185 -21.34 14.58 2.89
C SER A 185 -22.78 14.40 3.34
N SER A 186 -23.47 13.34 2.87
CA SER A 186 -24.84 13.03 3.32
C SER A 186 -24.90 12.72 4.82
N TYR A 187 -23.92 11.97 5.34
CA TYR A 187 -23.83 11.69 6.78
C TYR A 187 -23.46 12.94 7.58
N ILE A 188 -22.52 13.76 7.09
CA ILE A 188 -22.14 15.01 7.74
C ILE A 188 -23.35 15.95 7.86
N LYS A 189 -24.10 16.15 6.78
CA LYS A 189 -25.31 16.99 6.78
C LYS A 189 -26.34 16.44 7.77
N LYS A 190 -26.55 15.11 7.81
CA LYS A 190 -27.43 14.45 8.79
C LYS A 190 -26.99 14.72 10.22
N TRP A 191 -25.71 14.56 10.53
CA TRP A 191 -25.19 14.72 11.90
C TRP A 191 -25.22 16.15 12.39
N LEU A 192 -24.95 17.11 11.50
CA LEU A 192 -24.97 18.54 11.82
C LEU A 192 -26.36 19.18 11.72
N GLY A 193 -27.38 18.45 11.25
CA GLY A 193 -28.73 18.98 11.02
C GLY A 193 -28.80 19.99 9.88
N LEU A 194 -27.88 19.91 8.91
CA LEU A 194 -27.80 20.84 7.79
C LEU A 194 -28.82 20.48 6.69
N PRO A 195 -29.35 21.46 5.94
CA PRO A 195 -30.22 21.20 4.80
C PRO A 195 -29.56 20.29 3.76
N ARG A 196 -30.33 19.37 3.17
CA ARG A 196 -29.82 18.45 2.13
C ARG A 196 -29.29 19.20 0.90
N CYS A 197 -29.87 20.35 0.58
CA CYS A 197 -29.50 21.22 -0.54
C CYS A 197 -28.21 22.02 -0.33
N LEU A 198 -27.61 22.00 0.87
CA LEU A 198 -26.34 22.69 1.10
C LEU A 198 -25.28 22.20 0.11
N SER A 199 -24.60 23.13 -0.57
CA SER A 199 -23.58 22.80 -1.56
C SER A 199 -22.30 22.26 -0.89
N ASN A 200 -21.48 21.53 -1.64
CA ASN A 200 -20.17 21.08 -1.15
C ASN A 200 -19.24 22.26 -0.85
N ILE A 201 -19.37 23.37 -1.58
CA ILE A 201 -18.62 24.61 -1.32
C ILE A 201 -18.97 25.16 0.06
N GLY A 202 -20.25 25.14 0.46
CA GLY A 202 -20.65 25.56 1.81
C GLY A 202 -20.27 24.57 2.92
N LEU A 203 -19.90 23.33 2.57
CA LEU A 203 -19.54 22.29 3.53
C LEU A 203 -18.02 22.19 3.75
N TYR A 204 -17.24 22.33 2.68
CA TYR A 204 -15.78 22.13 2.66
C TYR A 204 -15.00 23.40 2.30
N GLY A 205 -15.66 24.45 1.84
CA GLY A 205 -14.99 25.68 1.40
C GLY A 205 -14.53 26.56 2.56
N HIS A 206 -13.53 27.39 2.28
CA HIS A 206 -13.04 28.43 3.18
C HIS A 206 -13.83 29.72 2.95
N GLY A 207 -14.62 30.13 3.94
CA GLY A 207 -15.48 31.31 3.85
C GLY A 207 -15.95 31.78 5.23
N ALA A 208 -17.06 32.51 5.29
CA ALA A 208 -17.58 33.04 6.55
C ALA A 208 -18.00 31.94 7.57
N LEU A 209 -18.36 30.75 7.08
CA LEU A 209 -18.60 29.57 7.89
C LEU A 209 -17.60 28.49 7.47
N GLU A 210 -16.52 28.35 8.23
CA GLU A 210 -15.53 27.30 8.02
C GLU A 210 -15.78 26.16 9.00
N LEU A 211 -16.12 24.98 8.47
CA LEU A 211 -16.26 23.76 9.26
C LEU A 211 -14.92 23.01 9.24
N PRO A 212 -14.47 22.42 10.35
CA PRO A 212 -13.21 21.67 10.43
C PRO A 212 -13.37 20.27 9.80
N VAL A 213 -13.74 20.24 8.52
CA VAL A 213 -14.05 19.03 7.75
C VAL A 213 -13.30 19.12 6.44
N SER A 214 -12.45 18.14 6.16
CA SER A 214 -11.79 18.09 4.87
C SER A 214 -12.60 17.33 3.82
N SER A 215 -12.53 17.82 2.57
CA SER A 215 -13.09 17.13 1.42
C SER A 215 -12.27 15.88 1.15
N LEU A 216 -12.94 14.73 1.03
CA LEU A 216 -12.30 13.47 0.67
C LEU A 216 -11.60 13.56 -0.70
N THR A 217 -12.22 14.29 -1.61
CA THR A 217 -11.74 14.50 -2.98
C THR A 217 -10.48 15.36 -3.02
N GLU A 218 -10.43 16.42 -2.22
CA GLU A 218 -9.23 17.26 -2.08
C GLU A 218 -8.11 16.50 -1.39
N GLU A 219 -8.40 15.80 -0.30
CA GLU A 219 -7.41 14.96 0.40
C GLU A 219 -6.85 13.87 -0.52
N TYR A 220 -7.68 13.25 -1.36
CA TYR A 220 -7.24 12.29 -2.36
C TYR A 220 -6.26 12.91 -3.37
N LYS A 221 -6.61 14.07 -3.94
CA LYS A 221 -5.72 14.81 -4.87
C LYS A 221 -4.40 15.17 -4.20
N CYS A 222 -4.46 15.80 -3.03
CA CYS A 222 -3.29 16.18 -2.24
C CYS A 222 -2.42 14.95 -1.93
N THR A 223 -3.02 13.83 -1.55
CA THR A 223 -2.32 12.58 -1.25
C THR A 223 -1.62 12.00 -2.48
N LYS A 224 -2.24 12.03 -3.65
CA LYS A 224 -1.62 11.58 -4.90
C LYS A 224 -0.46 12.47 -5.32
N VAL A 225 -0.62 13.79 -5.18
CA VAL A 225 0.44 14.76 -5.49
C VAL A 225 1.60 14.62 -4.51
N ARG A 226 1.31 14.50 -3.20
CA ARG A 226 2.33 14.22 -2.16
C ARG A 226 3.09 12.93 -2.45
N LEU A 227 2.39 11.86 -2.82
CA LEU A 227 3.05 10.60 -3.19
C LEU A 227 4.00 10.79 -4.37
N ASN A 228 3.56 11.51 -5.41
CA ASN A 228 4.41 11.78 -6.57
C ASN A 228 5.64 12.63 -6.21
N MET A 229 5.47 13.67 -5.39
CA MET A 229 6.58 14.48 -4.88
C MET A 229 7.55 13.65 -4.06
N ILE A 230 7.06 12.83 -3.12
CA ILE A 230 7.90 11.93 -2.30
C ILE A 230 8.75 11.02 -3.17
N LEU A 231 8.17 10.48 -4.25
CA LEU A 231 8.92 9.60 -5.14
C LEU A 231 9.92 10.38 -6.02
N THR A 232 9.55 11.58 -6.48
CA THR A 232 10.39 12.41 -7.38
C THR A 232 11.55 13.07 -6.65
N GLU A 233 11.33 13.53 -5.43
CA GLU A 233 12.32 14.18 -4.57
C GLU A 233 13.13 13.18 -3.74
N SER A 234 12.85 11.87 -3.89
CA SER A 234 13.58 10.84 -3.19
C SER A 234 15.05 10.84 -3.61
N GLN A 235 15.95 10.96 -2.64
CA GLN A 235 17.39 10.78 -2.85
C GLN A 235 17.77 9.31 -3.09
N ASP A 236 16.88 8.39 -2.73
CA ASP A 236 17.00 7.00 -3.16
C ASP A 236 16.71 6.98 -4.66
N GLY A 237 17.71 6.65 -5.49
CA GLY A 237 17.61 6.62 -6.95
C GLY A 237 16.54 5.63 -7.46
N MET A 238 15.27 6.03 -7.33
CA MET A 238 14.07 5.23 -7.55
C MET A 238 13.09 5.88 -8.55
N ILE A 239 13.39 7.10 -9.04
CA ILE A 239 12.87 7.67 -10.30
C ILE A 239 14.00 8.09 -11.26
#